data_AF-A0A9J6ZCP6-F1
#
_entry.id   AF-A0A9J6ZCP6-F1
#
_cell.length_a   1.000
_cell.length_b   1.000
_cell.length_c   1.000
_cell.angle_alpha   90.00
_cell.angle_beta   90.00
_cell.angle_gamma   90.00
#
_symmetry.space_group_name_H-M   'P 1'
#
loop_
_entity.id
_entity.type
_entity.pdbx_description
1 polymer ?
#
loop_
_entity_poly.entity_id
_entity_poly.type
_entity_poly.pdbx_seq_one_letter_code
_entity_poly.pdbx_strand_id
1 'polypeptide(L)' 'MENKETFNYIANEYEKYRPTYPEAMFDDIMIYSNIMINDRILEIGCGTGQATAGFVHKNYKNILA' A
#
# COMPACT_ATOMS: atom_id res chain seq x y z
N MET A 1 11.63 -24.43 7.61
CA MET A 1 10.61 -23.52 8.20
C MET A 1 11.23 -22.54 9.22
N GLU A 2 12.56 -22.32 9.23
CA GLU A 2 13.24 -21.71 10.38
C GLU A 2 13.20 -20.17 10.50
N ASN A 3 12.87 -19.42 9.44
CA ASN A 3 13.04 -17.95 9.45
C ASN A 3 11.75 -17.14 9.33
N LYS A 4 10.57 -17.75 9.50
CA LYS A 4 9.28 -17.02 9.39
C LYS A 4 9.12 -15.96 10.49
N GLU A 5 9.64 -16.25 11.67
CA GLU A 5 9.48 -15.41 12.86
C GLU A 5 10.61 -14.37 13.02
N THR A 6 11.71 -14.49 12.26
CA THR A 6 12.87 -13.60 12.43
C THR A 6 12.52 -12.13 12.19
N PHE A 7 11.55 -11.88 11.29
CA PHE A 7 11.06 -10.54 11.01
C PHE A 7 10.31 -9.91 12.20
N ASN A 8 9.66 -10.73 13.04
CA ASN A 8 8.87 -10.25 14.18
C ASN A 8 9.74 -9.58 15.25
N TYR A 9 11.03 -9.92 15.33
CA TYR A 9 11.95 -9.29 16.28
C TYR A 9 12.33 -7.85 15.94
N ILE A 10 12.13 -7.42 14.69
CA ILE A 10 12.52 -6.09 14.21
C ILE A 10 11.36 -5.35 13.52
N ALA A 11 10.12 -5.84 13.67
CA ALA A 11 8.96 -5.33 12.95
C ALA A 11 8.70 -3.84 13.24
N ASN A 12 8.93 -3.39 14.48
CA ASN A 12 8.74 -2.00 14.88
C ASN A 12 9.79 -1.07 14.25
N GLU A 13 11.06 -1.50 14.26
CA GLU A 13 12.16 -0.77 13.65
C GLU A 13 11.96 -0.68 12.13
N TYR A 14 11.55 -1.80 11.51
CA TYR A 14 11.23 -1.82 10.10
C TYR A 14 10.08 -0.87 9.76
N GLU A 15 8.96 -0.91 10.50
CA GLU A 15 7.84 0.00 10.28
C GLU A 15 8.25 1.47 10.42
N LYS A 16 9.15 1.78 11.37
CA LYS A 16 9.62 3.14 11.61
C LYS A 16 10.50 3.70 10.48
N TYR A 17 11.36 2.87 9.89
CA TYR A 17 12.39 3.34 8.96
C TYR A 17 12.13 3.00 7.50
N ARG A 18 11.21 2.07 7.20
CA ARG A 18 10.93 1.71 5.81
C ARG A 18 10.39 2.93 5.04
N PRO A 19 10.91 3.21 3.83
CA PRO A 19 10.39 4.30 3.02
C PRO A 19 8.91 4.10 2.70
N THR A 20 8.18 5.21 2.65
CA THR A 20 6.82 5.23 2.11
C THR A 20 6.87 5.28 0.58
N TYR A 21 5.74 4.96 -0.06
CA TYR A 21 5.59 5.09 -1.51
C TYR A 21 5.54 6.57 -1.92
N PRO A 22 6.21 6.96 -3.02
CA PRO A 22 6.16 8.33 -3.52
C PRO A 22 4.79 8.63 -4.14
N GLU A 23 4.35 9.89 -4.06
CA GLU A 23 3.04 10.30 -4.60
C GLU A 23 2.91 10.00 -6.11
N ALA A 24 3.97 10.25 -6.89
CA ALA A 24 3.99 10.06 -8.33
C ALA A 24 3.71 8.60 -8.76
N MET A 25 4.06 7.61 -7.93
CA MET A 25 3.75 6.20 -8.21
C MET A 25 2.24 5.98 -8.29
N PHE A 26 1.45 6.64 -7.45
CA PHE A 26 -0.01 6.50 -7.47
C PHE A 26 -0.61 7.14 -8.71
N ASP A 27 -0.06 8.27 -9.16
CA ASP A 27 -0.47 8.92 -10.41
C ASP A 27 -0.18 8.00 -11.61
N ASP A 28 1.00 7.38 -11.65
CA ASP A 28 1.37 6.40 -12.69
C ASP A 28 0.43 5.19 -12.71
N ILE A 29 0.07 4.65 -11.55
CA ILE A 29 -0.89 3.54 -11.44
C ILE A 29 -2.23 3.95 -12.04
N MET A 30 -2.76 5.12 -11.68
CA MET A 30 -4.06 5.60 -12.15
C MET A 30 -4.05 5.84 -13.67
N ILE A 31 -2.99 6.44 -14.20
CA ILE A 31 -2.82 6.66 -15.65
C ILE A 31 -2.76 5.33 -16.39
N TYR A 32 -1.97 4.38 -15.90
CA TYR A 32 -1.78 3.09 -16.55
C TYR A 32 -3.05 2.24 -16.55
N SER A 33 -3.75 2.21 -15.42
CA SER A 33 -4.93 1.35 -15.20
C SER A 33 -6.25 1.99 -15.64
N ASN A 34 -6.27 3.31 -15.82
CA ASN A 34 -7.44 4.11 -16.14
C ASN A 34 -8.61 3.90 -15.13
N ILE A 35 -8.26 3.69 -13.85
CA ILE A 35 -9.23 3.52 -12.76
C ILE A 35 -9.79 4.89 -12.37
N MET A 36 -11.11 4.98 -12.22
CA MET A 36 -11.82 6.18 -11.80
C MET A 36 -12.12 6.16 -10.30
N ILE A 37 -12.41 7.33 -9.72
CA ILE A 37 -12.58 7.51 -8.26
C ILE A 37 -13.64 6.61 -7.60
N ASN A 38 -14.63 6.17 -8.38
CA ASN A 38 -15.74 5.33 -7.92
C ASN A 38 -15.53 3.84 -8.23
N ASP A 39 -14.49 3.48 -8.97
CA ASP A 39 -14.20 2.10 -9.31
C ASP A 39 -13.71 1.33 -8.08
N ARG A 40 -13.86 0.01 -8.13
CA ARG A 40 -13.44 -0.89 -7.05
C ARG A 40 -11.98 -1.29 -7.25
N ILE A 41 -11.17 -1.08 -6.22
CA ILE A 41 -9.76 -1.48 -6.20
C ILE A 41 -9.60 -2.69 -5.28
N LEU A 42 -8.86 -3.70 -5.72
CA LEU A 42 -8.40 -4.81 -4.89
C LEU A 42 -6.88 -4.70 -4.70
N GLU A 43 -6.44 -4.52 -3.46
CA GLU A 43 -5.03 -4.47 -3.09
C GLU A 43 -4.60 -5.83 -2.54
N ILE A 44 -3.83 -6.59 -3.32
CA ILE A 44 -3.32 -7.89 -2.88
C ILE A 44 -2.06 -7.69 -2.03
N GLY A 45 -2.12 -8.15 -0.78
CA GLY A 45 -0.97 -8.08 0.13
C GLY A 45 -0.74 -6.69 0.71
N CYS A 46 -1.81 -6.01 1.14
CA CYS A 46 -1.77 -4.64 1.64
C CYS A 46 -0.88 -4.45 2.89
N GLY A 47 -0.56 -5.53 3.61
CA GLY A 47 0.23 -5.47 4.84
C GLY A 47 -0.41 -4.51 5.85
N THR A 48 0.37 -3.57 6.38
CA THR A 48 -0.12 -2.54 7.31
C THR A 48 -0.86 -1.38 6.62
N GLY A 49 -1.04 -1.42 5.30
CA GLY A 49 -1.85 -0.45 4.55
C GLY A 49 -1.10 0.82 4.10
N GLN A 50 0.24 0.82 4.05
CA GLN A 50 0.99 1.99 3.60
C GLN A 50 0.67 2.41 2.15
N ALA A 51 0.45 1.44 1.25
CA ALA A 51 0.02 1.77 -0.12
C ALA A 51 -1.45 2.16 -0.16
N THR A 52 -2.33 1.46 0.57
CA THR A 52 -3.75 1.82 0.75
C THR A 52 -3.93 3.29 1.12
N ALA A 53 -3.11 3.81 2.04
CA ALA A 53 -3.16 5.20 2.49
C ALA A 53 -2.88 6.22 1.36
N GLY A 54 -2.07 5.87 0.37
CA GLY A 54 -1.80 6.72 -0.79
C GLY A 54 -3.00 6.83 -1.73
N PHE A 55 -3.71 5.72 -1.97
CA PHE A 55 -4.98 5.75 -2.71
C PHE A 55 -6.04 6.59 -1.98
N VAL A 56 -6.13 6.46 -0.65
CA VAL A 56 -7.04 7.27 0.17
C VAL A 56 -6.70 8.76 0.10
N HIS A 57 -5.42 9.13 0.16
CA HIS A 57 -4.97 10.53 -0.02
C HIS A 57 -5.37 11.12 -1.38
N LYS A 58 -5.45 10.28 -2.41
CA LYS A 58 -5.93 10.65 -3.75
C LYS A 58 -7.46 10.53 -3.90
N ASN A 59 -8.19 10.42 -2.78
CA ASN A 59 -9.65 10.34 -2.65
C ASN A 59 -10.34 9.04 -3.14
N TYR A 60 -9.59 7.96 -3.37
CA TYR A 60 -10.20 6.66 -3.67
C TYR A 60 -10.74 6.04 -2.38
N LYS A 61 -12.02 5.63 -2.41
CA LYS A 61 -12.73 5.14 -1.21
C LYS A 61 -13.18 3.68 -1.32
N ASN A 62 -13.28 3.16 -2.54
CA ASN A 62 -13.80 1.82 -2.82
C ASN A 62 -12.64 0.80 -2.91
N ILE A 63 -11.84 0.71 -1.85
CA ILE A 63 -10.64 -0.14 -1.79
C ILE A 63 -10.92 -1.34 -0.89
N LEU A 64 -10.71 -2.54 -1.43
CA LEU A 64 -10.63 -3.78 -0.69
C LEU A 64 -9.15 -4.13 -0.54
N ALA A 65 -8.62 -4.00 0.68
CA ALA A 65 -7.23 -4.25 1.04
C ALA A 65 -7.11 -5.50 1.91
#